data_AF-A0A2M7JTQ9-F1
#
_entry.id   AF-A0A2M7JTQ9-F1
#
_cell.length_a   1.000
_cell.length_b   1.000
_cell.length_c   1.000
_cell.angle_alpha   90.00
_cell.angle_beta   90.00
_cell.angle_gamma   90.00
#
_symmetry.space_group_name_H-M   'P 1'
#
loop_
_entity.id
_entity.type
_entity.pdbx_description
1 polymer ?
#
loop_
_entity_poly.entity_id
_entity_poly.type
_entity_poly.pdbx_seq_one_letter_code
_entity_poly.pdbx_strand_id
1 'polypeptide(L)' 'MLAYEFYWRDETEKVHFIGILPERRERPERITKESILNWGRMVIGDDSDVKDIYFVEVEFR' A
#
# COMPACT_ATOMS: atom_id res chain seq x y z
N MET A 1 0.81 -15.96 5.81
CA MET A 1 1.80 -14.89 5.61
C MET A 1 1.04 -13.58 5.43
N LEU A 2 1.37 -12.52 6.19
CA LEU A 2 0.74 -11.21 6.06
C LEU A 2 1.40 -10.41 4.93
N ALA A 3 0.63 -9.62 4.19
CA ALA A 3 1.13 -8.64 3.25
C ALA A 3 0.20 -7.43 3.17
N TYR A 4 0.72 -6.35 2.61
CA TYR A 4 -0.04 -5.13 2.33
C TYR A 4 -0.15 -4.95 0.82
N GLU A 5 -1.38 -4.98 0.30
CA GLU A 5 -1.64 -4.66 -1.10
C GLU A 5 -2.00 -3.19 -1.22
N PHE A 6 -1.41 -2.53 -2.22
CA PHE A 6 -1.55 -1.09 -2.43
C PHE A 6 -2.38 -0.79 -3.65
N TYR A 7 -3.23 0.21 -3.50
CA TYR A 7 -4.15 0.67 -4.52
C TYR A 7 -4.19 2.20 -4.56
N TRP A 8 -4.52 2.76 -5.72
CA TRP A 8 -4.94 4.14 -5.84
C TRP A 8 -6.27 4.25 -6.56
N ARG A 9 -6.98 5.35 -6.31
CA ARG A 9 -8.18 5.71 -7.07
C ARG A 9 -7.85 6.89 -7.98
N ASP A 10 -8.21 6.75 -9.25
CA ASP A 10 -8.13 7.86 -10.19
C ASP A 10 -9.33 8.80 -10.03
N GLU A 11 -9.32 9.88 -10.82
CA GLU A 11 -10.39 10.87 -10.87
C GLU A 11 -11.76 10.33 -11.30
N THR A 12 -11.83 9.11 -11.86
CA THR A 12 -13.06 8.43 -12.25
C THR A 12 -13.55 7.42 -11.20
N GLU A 13 -12.94 7.42 -10.01
CA GLU A 13 -13.12 6.45 -8.92
C GLU A 13 -12.69 5.02 -9.27
N LYS A 14 -11.98 4.82 -10.38
CA LYS A 14 -11.48 3.50 -10.75
C LYS A 14 -10.31 3.14 -9.84
N VAL A 15 -10.37 1.93 -9.30
CA VAL A 15 -9.31 1.37 -8.46
C VAL A 15 -8.23 0.75 -9.35
N HIS A 16 -6.98 1.11 -9.08
CA HIS A 16 -5.81 0.61 -9.77
C HIS A 16 -4.85 -0.04 -8.77
N PHE A 17 -4.35 -1.22 -9.13
CA PHE A 17 -3.37 -1.95 -8.33
C PHE A 17 -1.97 -1.36 -8.53
N ILE A 18 -1.23 -1.23 -7.43
CA ILE A 18 0.14 -0.69 -7.41
C ILE A 18 1.15 -1.82 -7.19
N GLY A 19 0.96 -2.60 -6.13
CA GLY A 19 1.95 -3.59 -5.71
C GLY A 19 1.65 -4.21 -4.36
N ILE A 20 2.53 -5.13 -3.94
CA ILE A 20 2.43 -5.87 -2.67
C ILE A 20 3.71 -5.63 -1.86
N LEU A 21 3.56 -5.31 -0.58
CA LEU A 21 4.62 -5.35 0.42
C LEU A 21 4.42 -6.57 1.32
N PRO A 22 5.18 -7.67 1.13
CA PRO A 22 5.13 -8.80 2.04
C PRO A 22 5.63 -8.39 3.43
N GLU A 23 4.90 -8.77 4.48
CA GLU A 23 5.36 -8.58 5.84
C GLU A 23 6.45 -9.63 6.15
N ARG A 24 7.64 -9.15 6.48
CA ARG A 24 8.83 -9.97 6.74
C ARG A 24 9.47 -9.69 8.09
N ARG A 25 8.96 -8.70 8.83
CA ARG A 25 9.47 -8.36 10.17
C ARG A 25 8.97 -9.40 11.16
N GLU A 26 9.87 -9.82 12.05
CA GLU A 26 9.56 -10.74 13.15
C GLU A 26 8.50 -10.17 14.11
N ARG A 27 8.44 -8.83 14.20
CA ARG A 27 7.49 -8.08 15.02
C ARG A 27 6.63 -7.16 14.14
N PRO A 28 5.56 -7.67 13.50
CA PRO A 28 4.70 -6.90 12.61
C PRO A 28 4.07 -5.70 13.29
N GLU A 29 3.79 -5.77 14.60
CA GLU A 29 3.13 -4.72 15.37
C GLU A 29 3.90 -3.40 15.42
N ARG A 30 5.18 -3.40 15.00
CA ARG A 30 6.01 -2.20 14.94
C ARG A 30 5.73 -1.32 13.73
N ILE A 31 5.08 -1.82 12.68
CA ILE A 31 4.78 -1.00 11.51
C ILE A 31 3.52 -0.19 11.72
N THR A 32 3.60 1.07 11.33
CA THR A 32 2.48 1.99 11.38
C THR A 32 1.80 2.08 10.03
N LYS A 33 0.51 2.43 10.04
CA LYS A 33 -0.25 2.79 8.83
C LYS A 33 0.50 3.80 7.96
N GLU A 34 1.14 4.78 8.59
CA GLU A 34 1.94 5.81 7.92
C GLU A 34 3.16 5.22 7.20
N SER A 35 3.88 4.30 7.84
CA SER A 35 5.04 3.63 7.23
C SER A 35 4.64 2.82 5.99
N ILE A 36 3.49 2.13 6.07
CA ILE A 36 2.91 1.38 4.95
C ILE A 36 2.57 2.34 3.81
N LEU A 37 1.81 3.41 4.07
CA LEU A 37 1.44 4.40 3.06
C LEU A 37 2.64 5.11 2.43
N ASN A 38 3.66 5.45 3.22
CA ASN A 38 4.88 6.07 2.71
C ASN A 38 5.63 5.14 1.75
N TRP A 39 5.64 3.83 2.01
CA TRP A 39 6.17 2.86 1.05
C TRP A 39 5.38 2.89 -0.27
N GLY A 40 4.03 2.88 -0.20
CA GLY A 40 3.18 2.96 -1.39
C GLY A 40 3.45 4.21 -2.23
N ARG A 41 3.62 5.37 -1.57
CA ARG A 41 3.99 6.65 -2.22
C ARG A 41 5.37 6.57 -2.90
N MET A 42 6.36 5.98 -2.23
CA MET A 42 7.71 5.81 -2.81
C MET A 42 7.71 4.96 -4.07
N VAL A 43 6.82 3.96 -4.17
CA VAL A 43 6.72 3.08 -5.35
C VAL A 43 6.09 3.80 -6.54
N ILE A 44 5.09 4.63 -6.32
CA ILE A 44 4.43 5.43 -7.37
C ILE A 44 5.30 6.60 -7.83
N GLY A 45 6.06 7.21 -6.93
CA GLY A 45 6.82 8.44 -7.21
C GLY A 45 5.98 9.71 -7.09
N ASP A 46 6.52 10.84 -7.56
CA ASP A 46 5.88 12.18 -7.51
C ASP A 46 4.81 12.35 -8.60
N ASP A 47 3.92 11.36 -8.75
CA ASP A 47 2.80 11.45 -9.67
C ASP A 47 1.67 12.25 -9.02
N SER A 48 1.51 13.50 -9.48
CA SER A 48 0.54 14.47 -8.94
C SER A 48 -0.92 14.03 -9.07
N ASP A 49 -1.19 13.01 -9.89
CA ASP A 49 -2.53 12.51 -10.16
C ASP A 49 -2.97 11.46 -9.13
N VAL A 50 -2.03 10.96 -8.32
CA VAL A 50 -2.28 9.93 -7.32
C VAL A 50 -2.60 10.55 -5.96
N LYS A 51 -3.85 10.98 -5.79
CA LYS A 51 -4.31 11.63 -4.55
C LYS A 51 -4.79 10.64 -3.48
N ASP A 52 -5.34 9.50 -3.89
CA ASP A 52 -6.03 8.56 -3.00
C ASP A 52 -5.35 7.19 -2.95
N ILE A 53 -4.13 7.12 -2.40
CA ILE A 53 -3.46 5.86 -2.10
C ILE A 53 -4.03 5.25 -0.81
N TYR A 54 -4.35 3.97 -0.87
CA TYR A 54 -4.69 3.17 0.31
C TYR A 54 -4.08 1.78 0.21
N PHE A 55 -4.13 1.05 1.32
CA PHE A 55 -3.72 -0.34 1.36
C PHE A 55 -4.77 -1.20 2.06
N VAL A 56 -4.71 -2.50 1.80
CA VAL A 56 -5.44 -3.53 2.54
C VAL A 56 -4.46 -4.58 3.06
N GLU A 57 -4.77 -5.13 4.23
CA GLU A 57 -4.02 -6.24 4.81
C GLU A 57 -4.56 -7.55 4.25
N VAL A 58 -3.66 -8.40 3.74
CA VAL A 58 -4.01 -9.71 3.20
C VAL A 58 -3.23 -10.80 3.92
N GLU A 59 -3.92 -11.87 4.30
CA GLU A 59 -3.32 -13.07 4.86
C GLU A 59 -3.35 -14.21 3.84
N PHE A 60 -2.17 -14.69 3.45
CA PHE A 60 -2.02 -15.92 2.67
C PHE A 60 -2.06 -17.13 3.62
N ARG A 61 -2.92 -18.10 3.31
CA ARG A 61 -2.95 -19.43 3.96
C ARG A 61 -2.03 -20.41 3.24
#